data_AF-A0A103YCV8-F1
#
_entry.id   AF-A0A103YCV8-F1
#
_cell.length_a   1.000
_cell.length_b   1.000
_cell.length_c   1.000
_cell.angle_alpha   90.00
_cell.angle_beta   90.00
_cell.angle_gamma   90.00
#
_symmetry.space_group_name_H-M   'P 1'
#
loop_
_entity.id
_entity.type
_entity.pdbx_description
1 polymer ?
#
loop_
_entity_poly.entity_id
_entity_poly.type
_entity_poly.pdbx_seq_one_letter_code
_entity_poly.pdbx_strand_id
1 'polypeptide(L)'
;MDAASDRDFVLELLSANSITAMYLSRLGEEWVLWASEEFGFITPNDSVSTGSSIMPQKKNPDLWNLFVERMLEVSAEFAQNITYNGDRIQKALPAGHLDATTLADYLVHKAMFDDGVYGYLGVENSIKKFSSYGSTGSECVAAQLDFWISRLNLNL
;
A
#
# COMPACT_ATOMS: atom_id res chain seq x y z
N MET A 1 23.87 -36.99 19.87
CA MET A 1 24.71 -35.78 19.98
C MET A 1 24.24 -34.65 19.07
N ASP A 2 23.33 -34.92 18.12
CA ASP A 2 22.76 -33.92 17.21
C ASP A 2 21.76 -32.96 17.91
N ALA A 3 20.76 -33.50 18.62
CA ALA A 3 19.72 -32.72 19.29
C ALA A 3 20.19 -31.70 20.36
N ALA A 4 21.43 -31.79 20.86
CA ALA A 4 21.98 -30.83 21.82
C ALA A 4 22.82 -29.73 21.15
N SER A 5 23.34 -30.00 19.95
CA SER A 5 24.24 -29.12 19.18
C SER A 5 23.53 -28.44 18.01
N ASP A 6 22.41 -28.99 17.54
CA ASP A 6 21.65 -28.44 16.44
C ASP A 6 20.97 -27.10 16.84
N ARG A 7 21.11 -26.12 15.97
CA ARG A 7 20.59 -24.75 16.07
C ARG A 7 19.91 -24.33 14.76
N ASP A 8 19.64 -25.27 13.86
CA ASP A 8 19.04 -25.00 12.56
C ASP A 8 17.67 -24.33 12.70
N PHE A 9 16.89 -24.72 13.72
CA PHE A 9 15.62 -24.05 14.05
C PHE A 9 15.80 -22.56 14.42
N VAL A 10 16.94 -22.18 15.02
CA VAL A 10 17.24 -20.78 15.35
C VAL A 10 17.57 -20.01 14.08
N LEU A 11 18.33 -20.60 13.16
CA LEU A 11 18.65 -19.99 11.88
C LEU A 11 17.40 -19.82 11.00
N GLU A 12 16.51 -20.82 10.97
CA GLU A 12 15.24 -20.75 10.26
C GLU A 12 14.33 -19.65 10.83
N LEU A 13 14.21 -19.58 12.17
CA LEU A 13 13.46 -18.53 12.85
C LEU A 13 14.04 -17.13 12.55
N LEU A 14 15.36 -16.98 12.63
CA LEU A 14 16.03 -15.71 12.34
C LEU A 14 15.86 -15.31 10.88
N SER A 15 15.89 -16.26 9.95
CA SER A 15 15.65 -16.03 8.52
C SER A 15 14.21 -15.54 8.29
N ALA A 16 13.22 -16.23 8.84
CA ALA A 16 11.81 -15.84 8.74
C ALA A 16 11.56 -14.43 9.32
N ASN A 17 12.15 -14.14 10.48
CA ASN A 17 12.05 -12.82 11.11
C ASN A 17 12.74 -11.73 10.28
N SER A 18 13.90 -12.00 9.69
CA SER A 18 14.62 -11.04 8.84
C SER A 18 13.85 -10.69 7.57
N ILE A 19 13.23 -11.70 6.95
CA ILE A 19 12.37 -11.51 5.77
C ILE A 19 11.14 -10.67 6.16
N THR A 20 10.50 -10.99 7.28
CA THR A 20 9.35 -10.24 7.80
C THR A 20 9.71 -8.79 8.08
N ALA A 21 10.85 -8.54 8.74
CA ALA A 21 11.37 -7.21 9.02
C ALA A 21 11.57 -6.38 7.74
N MET A 22 12.11 -6.99 6.68
CA MET A 22 12.27 -6.32 5.39
C MET A 22 10.93 -5.90 4.78
N TYR A 23 9.91 -6.76 4.82
CA TYR A 23 8.57 -6.41 4.31
C TYR A 23 7.91 -5.30 5.12
N LEU A 24 8.00 -5.35 6.46
CA LEU A 24 7.47 -4.30 7.34
C LEU A 24 8.19 -2.97 7.15
N SER A 25 9.50 -2.99 6.89
CA SER A 25 10.28 -1.79 6.60
C SER A 25 9.78 -1.08 5.34
N ARG A 26 9.53 -1.84 4.26
CA ARG A 26 8.99 -1.27 3.00
C ARG A 26 7.59 -0.67 3.19
N LEU A 27 6.73 -1.35 3.95
CA LEU A 27 5.40 -0.84 4.29
C LEU A 27 5.49 0.45 5.12
N GLY A 28 6.38 0.46 6.12
CA GLY A 28 6.63 1.64 6.95
C GLY A 28 7.12 2.84 6.14
N GLU A 29 8.00 2.63 5.16
CA GLU A 29 8.48 3.69 4.27
C GLU A 29 7.34 4.32 3.45
N GLU A 30 6.45 3.49 2.88
CA GLU A 30 5.26 3.97 2.17
C GLU A 30 4.36 4.81 3.08
N TRP A 31 4.14 4.37 4.32
CA TRP A 31 3.29 5.10 5.27
C TRP A 31 3.93 6.40 5.75
N VAL A 32 5.24 6.41 6.02
CA VAL A 32 5.97 7.64 6.34
C VAL A 32 5.85 8.65 5.19
N LEU A 33 6.01 8.19 3.95
CA LEU A 33 5.88 9.03 2.76
C LEU A 33 4.45 9.57 2.59
N TRP A 34 3.44 8.71 2.72
CA TRP A 34 2.04 9.11 2.56
C TRP A 34 1.56 10.06 3.66
N ALA A 35 2.13 9.97 4.86
CA ALA A 35 1.82 10.85 5.99
C ALA A 35 2.54 12.21 5.91
N SER A 36 3.51 12.37 4.99
CA SER A 36 4.25 13.62 4.84
C SER A 36 3.32 14.78 4.44
N GLU A 37 3.74 16.03 4.69
CA GLU A 37 2.91 17.20 4.38
C GLU A 37 2.71 17.37 2.86
N GLU A 38 3.72 17.00 2.08
CA GLU A 38 3.76 17.08 0.62
C GLU A 38 2.74 16.13 -0.02
N PHE A 39 2.65 14.89 0.46
CA PHE A 39 1.67 13.91 0.00
C PHE A 39 0.34 14.08 0.74
N GLY A 40 0.34 13.89 2.06
CA GLY A 40 -0.83 13.99 2.93
C GLY A 40 -1.96 13.04 2.52
N PHE A 41 -1.61 11.87 2.01
CA PHE A 41 -2.59 10.84 1.61
C PHE A 41 -3.20 10.15 2.81
N ILE A 42 -2.49 10.12 3.93
CA ILE A 42 -2.96 9.52 5.17
C ILE A 42 -2.73 10.45 6.35
N THR A 43 -3.50 10.27 7.42
CA THR A 43 -3.28 10.94 8.70
C THR A 43 -3.19 9.88 9.80
N PRO A 44 -2.03 9.75 10.47
CA PRO A 44 -1.87 8.83 11.60
C PRO A 44 -2.80 9.19 12.77
N ASN A 45 -3.21 8.18 13.53
CA ASN A 45 -3.85 8.39 14.83
C ASN A 45 -2.81 8.85 15.87
N ASP A 46 -3.24 9.60 16.89
CA ASP A 46 -2.37 10.02 18.00
C ASP A 46 -1.82 8.82 18.80
N SER A 47 -2.50 7.66 18.78
CA SER A 47 -1.98 6.43 19.40
C SER A 47 -0.68 5.94 18.76
N VAL A 48 -0.47 6.28 17.49
CA VAL A 48 0.63 5.78 16.65
C VAL A 48 1.53 6.89 16.08
N SER A 49 1.36 8.13 16.57
CA SER A 49 2.15 9.27 16.12
C SER A 49 2.46 10.22 17.25
N THR A 50 3.55 10.97 17.11
CA THR A 50 3.84 12.09 18.00
C THR A 50 3.38 13.38 17.31
N GLY A 51 2.98 14.36 18.11
CA GLY A 51 2.57 15.67 17.61
C GLY A 51 3.22 16.78 18.42
N SER A 52 3.39 17.95 17.80
CA SER A 52 3.76 19.16 18.54
C SER A 52 2.50 19.84 19.07
N SER A 53 2.53 20.31 20.31
CA SER A 53 1.45 21.14 20.87
C SER A 53 1.26 22.48 20.13
N ILE A 54 2.28 22.94 19.39
CA ILE A 54 2.24 24.17 18.59
C ILE A 54 1.65 23.93 17.20
N MET A 55 1.79 22.71 16.66
CA MET A 55 1.30 22.33 15.33
C MET A 55 0.50 21.02 15.41
N PRO A 56 -0.78 21.09 15.83
CA PRO A 56 -1.61 19.90 16.09
C PRO A 56 -1.86 19.04 14.84
N GLN A 57 -1.84 19.65 13.65
CA GLN A 57 -2.00 18.96 12.37
C GLN A 57 -0.75 18.19 11.93
N LYS A 58 0.43 18.53 12.48
CA LYS A 58 1.69 17.89 12.12
C LYS A 58 1.90 16.69 13.02
N LYS A 59 1.50 15.52 12.52
CA LYS A 59 1.68 14.23 13.16
C LYS A 59 2.85 13.50 12.54
N ASN A 60 3.82 13.13 13.37
CA ASN A 60 5.00 12.41 12.92
C ASN A 60 4.82 10.90 13.18
N PRO A 61 4.95 10.05 12.14
CA PRO A 61 4.87 8.60 12.27
C PRO A 61 6.15 8.00 12.91
N ASP A 62 6.65 8.58 14.00
CA ASP A 62 7.96 8.27 14.59
C ASP A 62 8.11 6.82 15.04
N LEU A 63 7.00 6.16 15.37
CA LEU A 63 6.98 4.76 15.82
C LEU A 63 7.41 3.78 14.71
N TRP A 64 7.36 4.19 13.44
CA TRP A 64 7.85 3.40 12.30
C TRP A 64 9.37 3.35 12.21
N ASN A 65 10.08 4.22 12.92
CA ASN A 65 11.53 4.24 12.96
C ASN A 65 12.12 3.33 14.07
N LEU A 66 11.28 2.56 14.78
CA LEU A 66 11.67 1.69 15.91
C LEU A 66 11.73 0.20 15.53
N PHE A 67 12.37 -0.62 16.37
CA PHE A 67 12.69 -2.04 16.14
C PHE A 67 11.52 -2.93 15.67
N VAL A 68 11.84 -3.98 14.91
CA VAL A 68 10.95 -4.94 14.24
C VAL A 68 9.80 -5.50 15.10
N GLU A 69 10.05 -5.81 16.38
CA GLU A 69 8.99 -6.35 17.27
C GLU A 69 7.89 -5.32 17.53
N ARG A 70 8.29 -4.04 17.70
CA ARG A 70 7.34 -2.92 17.76
C ARG A 70 6.68 -2.66 16.42
N MET A 71 7.35 -2.95 15.30
CA MET A 71 6.77 -2.72 13.97
C MET A 71 5.51 -3.55 13.75
N LEU A 72 5.43 -4.79 14.23
CA LEU A 72 4.21 -5.61 14.08
C LEU A 72 3.01 -5.01 14.85
N GLU A 73 3.22 -4.64 16.11
CA GLU A 73 2.19 -4.00 16.94
C GLU A 73 1.73 -2.67 16.34
N VAL A 74 2.70 -1.82 15.95
CA VAL A 74 2.44 -0.53 15.32
C VAL A 74 1.75 -0.70 13.96
N SER A 75 2.11 -1.73 13.18
CA SER A 75 1.45 -2.05 11.91
C SER A 75 -0.02 -2.36 12.09
N ALA A 76 -0.35 -3.20 13.07
CA ALA A 76 -1.73 -3.58 13.36
C ALA A 76 -2.55 -2.37 13.82
N GLU A 77 -2.04 -1.60 14.78
CA GLU A 77 -2.72 -0.42 15.31
C GLU A 77 -2.91 0.66 14.23
N PHE A 78 -1.91 0.88 13.39
CA PHE A 78 -1.99 1.85 12.30
C PHE A 78 -2.99 1.40 11.22
N ALA A 79 -2.95 0.13 10.81
CA ALA A 79 -3.91 -0.41 9.83
C ALA A 79 -5.36 -0.25 10.27
N GLN A 80 -5.64 -0.30 11.59
CA GLN A 80 -6.98 -0.15 12.14
C GLN A 80 -7.40 1.32 12.33
N ASN A 81 -6.45 2.23 12.53
CA ASN A 81 -6.75 3.61 12.97
C ASN A 81 -6.32 4.70 11.98
N ILE A 82 -5.75 4.33 10.83
CA ILE A 82 -5.38 5.27 9.77
C ILE A 82 -6.61 5.89 9.11
N THR A 83 -6.54 7.18 8.80
CA THR A 83 -7.54 7.84 7.96
C THR A 83 -6.93 8.21 6.61
N TYR A 84 -7.63 7.88 5.52
CA TYR A 84 -7.21 8.20 4.16
C TYR A 84 -7.85 9.50 3.67
N ASN A 85 -7.07 10.36 3.02
CA ASN A 85 -7.54 11.60 2.42
C ASN A 85 -7.88 11.40 0.93
N GLY A 86 -9.12 10.99 0.67
CA GLY A 86 -9.60 10.72 -0.69
C GLY A 86 -9.46 11.91 -1.64
N ASP A 87 -9.73 13.13 -1.16
CA ASP A 87 -9.63 14.35 -1.97
C ASP A 87 -8.20 14.63 -2.42
N ARG A 88 -7.21 14.48 -1.53
CA ARG A 88 -5.79 14.65 -1.88
C ARG A 88 -5.32 13.56 -2.85
N ILE A 89 -5.69 12.31 -2.60
CA ILE A 89 -5.37 11.20 -3.49
C ILE A 89 -5.95 11.45 -4.88
N GLN A 90 -7.22 11.84 -4.97
CA GLN A 90 -7.89 12.10 -6.25
C GLN A 90 -7.26 13.28 -7.01
N LYS A 91 -6.84 14.33 -6.30
CA LYS A 91 -6.13 15.47 -6.92
C LYS A 91 -4.75 15.13 -7.45
N ALA A 92 -4.10 14.09 -6.92
CA ALA A 92 -2.81 13.62 -7.41
C ALA A 92 -2.92 12.79 -8.71
N LEU A 93 -4.07 12.16 -8.97
CA LEU A 93 -4.31 11.29 -10.12
C LEU A 93 -4.09 11.92 -11.51
N PRO A 94 -4.51 13.18 -11.79
CA PRO A 94 -4.26 13.79 -13.11
C PRO A 94 -2.85 14.37 -13.25
N ALA A 95 -2.07 14.45 -12.17
CA ALA A 95 -0.73 15.00 -12.21
C ALA A 95 0.24 13.99 -12.86
N GLY A 96 0.98 14.42 -13.88
CA GLY A 96 2.11 13.64 -14.42
C GLY A 96 1.82 12.77 -15.65
N HIS A 97 0.75 13.02 -16.41
CA HIS A 97 0.46 12.29 -17.67
C HIS A 97 0.33 10.76 -17.47
N LEU A 98 -0.26 10.33 -16.35
CA LEU A 98 -0.38 8.92 -15.98
C LEU A 98 -1.15 8.05 -16.99
N ASP A 99 -1.99 8.66 -17.83
CA ASP A 99 -2.72 7.98 -18.91
C ASP A 99 -1.91 7.81 -20.21
N ALA A 100 -0.65 8.26 -20.28
CA ALA A 100 0.17 8.16 -21.48
C ALA A 100 0.41 6.70 -21.90
N THR A 101 0.53 5.78 -20.95
CA THR A 101 0.63 4.34 -21.23
C THR A 101 -0.69 3.80 -21.77
N THR A 102 -1.83 4.18 -21.19
CA THR A 102 -3.15 3.79 -21.68
C THR A 102 -3.42 4.33 -23.10
N LEU A 103 -2.88 5.51 -23.41
CA LEU A 103 -2.92 6.10 -24.74
C LEU A 103 -2.05 5.32 -25.75
N ALA A 104 -0.88 4.85 -25.33
CA ALA A 104 -0.04 3.98 -26.15
C ALA A 104 -0.75 2.64 -26.44
N ASP A 105 -1.37 2.03 -25.42
CA ASP A 105 -2.15 0.79 -25.57
C ASP A 105 -3.32 0.95 -26.54
N TYR A 106 -3.99 2.11 -26.52
CA TYR A 106 -5.03 2.43 -27.48
C TYR A 106 -4.49 2.43 -28.92
N LEU A 107 -3.35 3.09 -29.16
CA LEU A 107 -2.75 3.18 -30.49
C LEU A 107 -2.28 1.82 -31.04
N VAL A 108 -1.85 0.91 -30.16
CA VAL A 108 -1.53 -0.48 -30.55
C VAL A 108 -2.75 -1.19 -31.17
N HIS A 109 -3.96 -0.89 -30.69
CA HIS A 109 -5.19 -1.56 -31.14
C HIS A 109 -5.91 -0.82 -32.27
N LYS A 110 -5.85 0.52 -32.30
CA LYS A 110 -6.65 1.36 -33.22
C LYS A 110 -5.86 2.03 -34.33
N ALA A 111 -4.51 1.99 -34.28
CA ALA A 111 -3.56 2.55 -35.25
C ALA A 111 -3.65 4.06 -35.54
N MET A 112 -4.77 4.72 -35.22
CA MET A 112 -5.03 6.15 -35.36
C MET A 112 -5.96 6.62 -34.22
N PHE A 113 -5.89 7.91 -33.90
CA PHE A 113 -6.79 8.51 -32.91
C PHE A 113 -8.20 8.71 -33.49
N ASP A 114 -9.20 8.22 -32.78
CA ASP A 114 -10.62 8.52 -32.98
C ASP A 114 -11.27 8.93 -31.65
N ASP A 115 -12.56 9.31 -31.68
CA ASP A 115 -13.32 9.72 -30.47
C ASP A 115 -13.38 8.62 -29.39
N GLY A 116 -13.08 7.37 -29.73
CA GLY A 116 -12.95 6.26 -28.78
C GLY A 116 -11.76 6.39 -27.83
N VAL A 117 -10.80 7.29 -28.10
CA VAL A 117 -9.67 7.58 -27.20
C VAL A 117 -10.14 8.09 -25.83
N TYR A 118 -11.28 8.79 -25.76
CA TYR A 118 -11.83 9.28 -24.50
C TYR A 118 -12.33 8.14 -23.59
N GLY A 119 -12.63 6.97 -24.15
CA GLY A 119 -12.86 5.73 -23.37
C GLY A 119 -11.57 5.08 -22.85
N TYR A 120 -10.40 5.64 -23.17
CA TYR A 120 -9.08 5.21 -22.71
C TYR A 120 -8.42 6.20 -21.77
N LEU A 121 -8.81 7.47 -21.82
CA LEU A 121 -8.29 8.49 -20.93
C LEU A 121 -9.07 8.52 -19.61
N GLY A 122 -8.37 8.93 -18.55
CA GLY A 122 -8.90 9.02 -17.20
C GLY A 122 -8.64 7.76 -16.37
N VAL A 123 -8.30 7.99 -15.11
CA VAL A 123 -7.91 6.93 -14.16
C VAL A 123 -8.97 5.84 -14.02
N GLU A 124 -10.26 6.18 -13.97
CA GLU A 124 -11.32 5.17 -13.87
C GLU A 124 -11.37 4.25 -15.09
N ASN A 125 -11.21 4.79 -16.29
CA ASN A 125 -11.22 4.02 -17.53
C ASN A 125 -9.96 3.18 -17.68
N SER A 126 -8.81 3.68 -17.21
CA SER A 126 -7.56 2.95 -17.10
C SER A 126 -7.70 1.76 -16.13
N ILE A 127 -8.28 1.97 -14.95
CA ILE A 127 -8.49 0.91 -13.94
C ILE A 127 -9.42 -0.19 -14.46
N LYS A 128 -10.53 0.16 -15.13
CA LYS A 128 -11.49 -0.81 -15.67
C LYS A 128 -10.90 -1.78 -16.70
N LYS A 129 -9.76 -1.46 -17.30
CA LYS A 129 -9.08 -2.33 -18.28
C LYS A 129 -8.21 -3.40 -17.65
N PHE A 130 -7.85 -3.23 -16.39
CA PHE A 130 -7.11 -4.24 -15.66
C PHE A 130 -8.06 -5.38 -15.28
N SER A 131 -8.07 -6.43 -16.07
CA SER A 131 -8.91 -7.62 -15.85
C SER A 131 -8.10 -8.89 -15.62
N SER A 132 -6.77 -8.82 -15.68
CA SER A 132 -5.90 -9.96 -15.44
C SER A 132 -5.78 -10.26 -13.95
N TYR A 133 -5.52 -11.53 -13.63
CA TYR A 133 -5.30 -11.96 -12.25
C TYR A 133 -4.16 -11.16 -11.60
N GLY A 134 -4.38 -10.68 -10.38
CA GLY A 134 -3.41 -9.87 -9.62
C GLY A 134 -3.33 -8.40 -10.03
N SER A 135 -4.18 -7.94 -10.94
CA SER A 135 -4.21 -6.54 -11.38
C SER A 135 -5.03 -5.63 -10.44
N THR A 136 -5.01 -4.33 -10.73
CA THR A 136 -5.67 -3.27 -9.93
C THR A 136 -7.13 -3.02 -10.31
N GLY A 137 -7.71 -3.83 -11.22
CA GLY A 137 -9.12 -3.71 -11.57
C GLY A 137 -10.03 -4.02 -10.39
N SER A 138 -11.17 -3.34 -10.30
CA SER A 138 -12.10 -3.46 -9.16
C SER A 138 -12.56 -4.89 -8.91
N GLU A 139 -12.88 -5.64 -9.97
CA GLU A 139 -13.28 -7.05 -9.85
C GLU A 139 -12.11 -7.94 -9.41
N CYS A 140 -10.90 -7.68 -9.92
CA CYS A 140 -9.70 -8.41 -9.55
C CYS A 140 -9.30 -8.16 -8.09
N VAL A 141 -9.46 -6.92 -7.61
CA VAL A 141 -9.20 -6.56 -6.21
C VAL A 141 -10.24 -7.20 -5.29
N ALA A 142 -11.53 -7.20 -5.67
CA ALA A 142 -12.58 -7.87 -4.91
C ALA A 142 -12.30 -9.38 -4.79
N ALA A 143 -11.95 -10.05 -5.88
CA ALA A 143 -11.59 -11.48 -5.86
C ALA A 143 -10.35 -11.77 -4.99
N GLN A 144 -9.37 -10.87 -4.96
CA GLN A 144 -8.20 -10.99 -4.09
C GLN A 144 -8.57 -10.84 -2.61
N LEU A 145 -9.48 -9.93 -2.27
CA LEU A 145 -10.00 -9.79 -0.91
C LEU A 145 -10.73 -11.06 -0.48
N ASP A 146 -11.66 -11.56 -1.29
CA ASP A 146 -12.41 -12.79 -1.00
C ASP A 146 -11.49 -14.01 -0.76
N PHE A 147 -10.42 -14.11 -1.57
CA PHE A 147 -9.40 -15.13 -1.42
C PHE A 147 -8.73 -15.06 -0.04
N TRP A 148 -8.30 -13.86 0.39
CA TRP A 148 -7.61 -13.70 1.67
C TRP A 148 -8.54 -13.84 2.87
N ILE A 149 -9.77 -13.34 2.77
CA ILE A 149 -10.82 -13.55 3.80
C ILE A 149 -11.03 -15.04 4.03
N SER A 150 -11.20 -15.81 2.96
CA SER A 150 -11.38 -17.26 3.02
C SER A 150 -10.14 -17.97 3.56
N ARG A 151 -8.95 -17.59 3.09
CA ARG A 151 -7.68 -18.23 3.45
C ARG A 151 -7.28 -17.98 4.89
N LEU A 152 -7.57 -16.79 5.42
CA LEU A 152 -7.28 -16.39 6.80
C LEU A 152 -8.45 -16.67 7.75
N ASN A 153 -9.57 -17.18 7.23
CA ASN A 153 -10.79 -17.47 7.99
C ASN A 153 -11.29 -16.25 8.77
N LEU A 154 -11.31 -15.08 8.12
CA LEU A 154 -11.77 -13.82 8.71
C LEU A 154 -13.29 -13.72 8.61
N ASN A 155 -13.94 -13.30 9.69
CA ASN A 155 -15.34 -12.90 9.69
C ASN A 155 -15.40 -11.37 9.58
N LEU A 156 -15.59 -10.86 8.36
CA LEU A 156 -15.81 -9.44 8.10
C LEU A 156 -17.30 -9.09 8.11
#